data_AF-A0A7W3WRK7-F1
#
_entry.id   AF-A0A7W3WRK7-F1
#
_cell.length_a   1.000
_cell.length_b   1.000
_cell.length_c   1.000
_cell.angle_alpha   90.00
_cell.angle_beta   90.00
_cell.angle_gamma   90.00
#
_symmetry.space_group_name_H-M   'P 1'
#
loop_
_entity.id
_entity.type
_entity.pdbx_description
1 polymer ?
#
loop_
_entity_poly.entity_id
_entity_poly.type
_entity_poly.pdbx_seq_one_letter_code
_entity_poly.pdbx_strand_id
1 'polypeptide(L)'
;FGERILRRTSRDYAPWYVIEGVDAHYRGLTVGKILLEGLQNALKVPKGKASGMNPAPLPSAVDQMSLLNSLDMSLSLEKDDYEEQLITEQARFSGLMRDKRMRKHALVTVFEGNDAAGKGGAIRRVAAA
;
A
#
# COMPACT_ATOMS: atom_id res chain seq x y z
N PHE A 1 20.34 -5.16 -22.18
CA PHE A 1 19.46 -4.69 -21.08
C PHE A 1 17.99 -4.57 -21.49
N GLY A 2 17.65 -3.98 -22.65
CA GLY A 2 16.26 -3.80 -23.10
C GLY A 2 15.43 -5.09 -23.21
N GLU A 3 15.98 -6.15 -23.81
CA GLU A 3 15.28 -7.45 -23.95
C GLU A 3 14.86 -8.06 -22.61
N ARG A 4 15.72 -7.95 -21.58
CA ARG A 4 15.43 -8.45 -20.23
C ARG A 4 14.30 -7.66 -19.57
N ILE A 5 14.19 -6.36 -19.82
CA ILE A 5 13.09 -5.53 -19.31
C ILE A 5 11.79 -5.94 -19.99
N LEU A 6 11.78 -6.01 -21.33
CA LEU A 6 10.60 -6.40 -22.12
C LEU A 6 10.04 -7.77 -21.69
N ARG A 7 10.91 -8.78 -21.57
CA ARG A 7 10.51 -10.12 -21.08
C ARG A 7 9.92 -10.09 -19.67
N ARG A 8 10.41 -9.20 -18.80
CA ARG A 8 9.98 -9.14 -17.40
C ARG A 8 8.78 -8.25 -17.14
N THR A 9 8.47 -7.29 -18.01
CA THR A 9 7.40 -6.31 -17.79
C THR A 9 6.29 -6.35 -18.82
N SER A 10 6.46 -7.07 -19.95
CA SER A 10 5.35 -7.35 -20.86
C SER A 10 4.40 -8.35 -20.21
N ARG A 11 3.11 -7.99 -20.14
CA ARG A 11 2.03 -8.78 -19.52
C ARG A 11 0.82 -8.80 -20.44
N ASP A 12 -0.01 -9.81 -20.31
CA ASP A 12 -1.25 -9.92 -21.11
C ASP A 12 -2.17 -8.70 -20.91
N TYR A 13 -2.17 -8.11 -19.71
CA TYR A 13 -2.94 -6.90 -19.40
C TYR A 13 -2.23 -5.56 -19.76
N ALA A 14 -0.93 -5.60 -20.06
CA ALA A 14 -0.11 -4.43 -20.39
C ALA A 14 1.12 -4.86 -21.24
N PRO A 15 0.91 -5.21 -22.52
CA PRO A 15 1.98 -5.73 -23.36
C PRO A 15 2.90 -4.61 -23.87
N TRP A 16 4.18 -4.93 -24.04
CA TRP A 16 5.09 -4.12 -24.84
C TRP A 16 5.00 -4.52 -26.31
N TYR A 17 4.75 -3.54 -27.18
CA TYR A 17 4.81 -3.71 -28.64
C TYR A 17 6.17 -3.22 -29.15
N VAL A 18 6.96 -4.11 -29.77
CA VAL A 18 8.24 -3.76 -30.40
C VAL A 18 7.96 -3.41 -31.86
N ILE A 19 8.20 -2.16 -32.24
CA ILE A 19 7.91 -1.63 -33.57
C ILE A 19 9.22 -1.14 -34.19
N GLU A 20 9.50 -1.58 -35.41
CA GLU A 20 10.66 -1.11 -36.17
C GLU A 20 10.51 0.38 -36.52
N GLY A 21 11.52 1.18 -36.17
CA GLY A 21 11.45 2.64 -36.26
C GLY A 21 11.99 3.25 -37.56
N VAL A 22 12.50 2.43 -38.49
CA VAL A 22 13.23 2.87 -39.69
C VAL A 22 12.34 3.70 -40.61
N ASP A 23 11.11 3.24 -40.88
CA ASP A 23 10.14 3.94 -41.72
C ASP A 23 9.13 4.73 -40.87
N ALA A 24 9.00 6.03 -41.16
CA ALA A 24 8.16 6.95 -40.41
C ALA A 24 6.65 6.69 -40.61
N HIS A 25 6.24 6.28 -41.81
CA HIS A 25 4.86 5.97 -42.12
C HIS A 25 4.43 4.64 -41.48
N TYR A 26 5.29 3.63 -41.54
CA TYR A 26 5.10 2.33 -40.90
C TYR A 26 4.98 2.46 -39.38
N ARG A 27 5.94 3.13 -38.72
CA ARG A 27 5.89 3.27 -37.25
C ARG A 27 4.66 4.05 -36.81
N GLY A 28 4.31 5.12 -37.54
CA GLY A 28 3.13 5.95 -37.24
C GLY A 28 1.83 5.17 -37.38
N LEU A 29 1.67 4.45 -38.49
CA LEU A 29 0.47 3.67 -38.74
C LEU A 29 0.35 2.47 -37.79
N THR A 30 1.45 1.79 -37.49
CA THR A 30 1.48 0.63 -36.57
C THR A 30 1.08 1.05 -35.15
N VAL A 31 1.66 2.15 -34.64
CA VAL A 31 1.27 2.72 -33.34
C VAL A 31 -0.22 3.11 -33.34
N GLY A 32 -0.68 3.81 -34.39
CA GLY A 32 -2.08 4.22 -34.49
C GLY A 32 -3.06 3.05 -34.47
N LYS A 33 -2.76 1.96 -35.18
CA LYS A 33 -3.58 0.74 -35.18
C LYS A 33 -3.64 0.07 -33.81
N ILE A 34 -2.49 -0.07 -33.14
CA ILE A 34 -2.42 -0.67 -31.79
C ILE A 34 -3.26 0.15 -30.79
N LEU A 35 -3.15 1.48 -30.83
CA LEU A 35 -3.93 2.37 -29.97
C LEU A 35 -5.43 2.27 -30.28
N LEU A 36 -5.80 2.31 -31.56
CA LEU A 36 -7.20 2.21 -31.98
C LEU A 36 -7.84 0.90 -31.52
N GLU A 37 -7.17 -0.23 -31.76
CA GLU A 37 -7.64 -1.55 -31.35
C GLU A 37 -7.76 -1.65 -29.83
N GLY A 38 -6.72 -1.23 -29.10
CA GLY A 38 -6.73 -1.23 -27.64
C GLY A 38 -7.88 -0.40 -27.04
N LEU A 39 -8.10 0.81 -27.57
CA LEU A 39 -9.18 1.69 -27.13
C LEU A 39 -10.56 1.13 -27.49
N GLN A 40 -10.75 0.60 -28.71
CA GLN A 40 -12.00 -0.02 -29.12
C GLN A 40 -12.33 -1.23 -28.25
N ASN A 41 -11.34 -2.06 -27.94
CA ASN A 41 -11.52 -3.22 -27.07
C ASN A 41 -11.87 -2.77 -25.64
N ALA A 42 -11.18 -1.76 -25.09
CA ALA A 42 -11.48 -1.22 -23.77
C ALA A 42 -12.90 -0.63 -23.68
N LEU A 43 -13.38 0.07 -24.73
CA LEU A 43 -14.73 0.64 -24.78
C LEU A 43 -15.84 -0.42 -24.87
N LYS A 44 -15.55 -1.61 -25.41
CA LYS A 44 -16.51 -2.73 -25.48
C LYS A 44 -16.67 -3.44 -24.13
N VAL A 45 -15.73 -3.31 -23.21
CA VAL A 45 -15.82 -3.91 -21.88
C VAL A 45 -16.86 -3.13 -21.05
N PRO A 46 -17.90 -3.78 -20.49
CA PRO A 46 -18.88 -3.10 -19.65
C PRO A 46 -18.21 -2.42 -18.46
N LYS A 47 -18.54 -1.15 -18.20
CA LYS A 47 -18.09 -0.41 -17.01
C LYS A 47 -18.48 -1.22 -15.76
N GLY A 48 -17.48 -1.72 -15.02
CA GLY A 48 -17.68 -2.52 -13.81
C GLY A 48 -16.97 -3.88 -13.82
N LYS A 49 -16.62 -4.41 -15.00
CA LYS A 49 -15.68 -5.55 -15.09
C LYS A 49 -14.26 -5.02 -15.27
N ALA A 50 -13.70 -4.45 -14.20
CA ALA A 50 -12.26 -4.23 -14.16
C ALA A 50 -11.58 -5.58 -14.40
N SER A 51 -10.89 -5.70 -15.54
CA SER A 51 -10.19 -6.91 -15.93
C SER A 51 -9.12 -7.24 -14.88
N GLY A 52 -9.35 -8.31 -14.12
CA GLY A 52 -8.35 -9.17 -13.52
C GLY A 52 -7.07 -8.51 -12.97
N MET A 53 -7.19 -7.58 -12.02
CA MET A 53 -6.22 -7.63 -10.93
C MET A 53 -6.58 -8.88 -10.15
N ASN A 54 -5.82 -9.97 -10.30
CA ASN A 54 -5.86 -11.04 -9.31
C ASN A 54 -5.49 -10.36 -7.99
N PRO A 55 -6.42 -10.16 -7.03
CA PRO A 55 -5.97 -9.79 -5.71
C PRO A 55 -5.00 -10.90 -5.29
N ALA A 56 -3.89 -10.50 -4.65
CA ALA A 56 -3.04 -11.47 -3.98
C ALA A 56 -3.95 -12.42 -3.19
N PRO A 57 -3.68 -13.75 -3.17
CA PRO A 57 -4.50 -14.68 -2.43
C PRO A 57 -4.66 -14.11 -1.02
N LEU A 58 -5.89 -13.75 -0.65
CA LEU A 58 -6.18 -13.43 0.73
C LEU A 58 -5.79 -14.68 1.51
N PRO A 59 -4.87 -14.59 2.48
CA PRO A 59 -4.60 -15.74 3.33
C PRO A 59 -5.95 -16.21 3.86
N SER A 60 -6.27 -17.48 3.58
CA SER A 60 -7.46 -18.14 4.11
C SER A 60 -7.51 -17.83 5.59
N ALA A 61 -8.60 -17.20 6.04
CA ALA A 61 -8.76 -16.75 7.41
C ALA A 61 -8.41 -17.89 8.36
N VAL A 62 -7.18 -17.88 8.87
CA VAL A 62 -6.76 -18.72 9.98
C VAL A 62 -7.58 -18.16 11.12
N ASP A 63 -8.66 -18.87 11.44
CA ASP A 63 -9.66 -18.60 12.47
C ASP A 63 -9.40 -17.31 13.27
N GLN A 64 -9.77 -16.17 12.69
CA GLN A 64 -9.49 -14.82 13.21
C GLN A 64 -10.11 -14.62 14.61
N MET A 65 -11.10 -15.47 14.97
CA MET A 65 -11.70 -15.49 16.30
C MET A 65 -10.69 -15.94 17.37
N SER A 66 -9.73 -16.81 17.06
CA SER A 66 -8.80 -17.36 18.07
C SER A 66 -7.81 -16.32 18.61
N LEU A 67 -7.27 -15.43 17.76
CA LEU A 67 -6.29 -14.43 18.18
C LEU A 67 -6.94 -13.34 19.05
N LEU A 68 -8.10 -12.82 18.64
CA LEU A 68 -8.80 -11.81 19.43
C LEU A 68 -9.29 -12.37 20.76
N ASN A 69 -9.74 -13.61 20.79
CA ASN A 69 -10.18 -14.28 22.02
C ASN A 69 -9.01 -14.60 22.99
N SER A 70 -7.77 -14.59 22.51
CA SER A 70 -6.58 -14.83 23.34
C SER A 70 -6.05 -13.59 24.05
N LEU A 71 -6.56 -12.40 23.72
CA LEU A 71 -6.12 -11.13 24.32
C LEU A 71 -6.78 -10.89 25.67
N ASP A 72 -6.00 -10.53 26.67
CA ASP A 72 -6.53 -10.01 27.94
C ASP A 72 -6.96 -8.54 27.77
N MET A 73 -8.27 -8.37 27.57
CA MET A 73 -8.89 -7.05 27.41
C MET A 73 -9.17 -6.34 28.74
N SER A 74 -8.80 -6.94 29.88
CA SER A 74 -8.98 -6.35 31.22
C SER A 74 -7.82 -5.44 31.64
N LEU A 75 -6.70 -5.46 30.90
CA LEU A 75 -5.53 -4.65 31.21
C LEU A 75 -5.84 -3.15 31.17
N SER A 76 -5.47 -2.46 32.25
CA SER A 76 -5.56 -1.02 32.41
C SER A 76 -4.37 -0.50 33.20
N LEU A 77 -4.05 0.77 33.05
CA LEU A 77 -3.05 1.47 33.87
C LEU A 77 -3.74 2.39 34.86
N GLU A 78 -3.23 2.42 36.08
CA GLU A 78 -3.60 3.44 37.06
C GLU A 78 -3.18 4.83 36.58
N LYS A 79 -3.89 5.85 37.05
CA LYS A 79 -3.75 7.21 36.50
C LYS A 79 -2.32 7.74 36.63
N ASP A 80 -1.72 7.60 37.81
CA ASP A 80 -0.39 8.14 38.09
C ASP A 80 0.68 7.41 37.27
N ASP A 81 0.59 6.08 37.19
CA ASP A 81 1.47 5.24 36.37
C ASP A 81 1.36 5.58 34.87
N TYR A 82 0.14 5.83 34.39
CA TYR A 82 -0.10 6.23 33.00
C TYR A 82 0.57 7.56 32.67
N GLU A 83 0.42 8.57 33.53
CA GLU A 83 0.99 9.89 33.31
C GLU A 83 2.53 9.86 33.28
N GLU A 84 3.15 9.09 34.18
CA GLU A 84 4.61 8.90 34.21
C GLU A 84 5.13 8.18 32.96
N GLN A 85 4.51 7.06 32.59
CA GLN A 85 4.92 6.29 31.41
C GLN A 85 4.70 7.05 30.12
N LEU A 86 3.60 7.81 30.02
CA LEU A 86 3.29 8.61 28.84
C LEU A 86 4.39 9.65 28.59
N ILE A 87 4.79 10.41 29.60
CA ILE A 87 5.84 11.44 29.46
C ILE A 87 7.16 10.78 29.06
N THR A 88 7.50 9.65 29.69
CA THR A 88 8.74 8.91 29.42
C THR A 88 8.81 8.42 27.97
N GLU A 89 7.75 7.77 27.49
CA GLU A 89 7.73 7.24 26.13
C GLU A 89 7.59 8.33 25.07
N GLN A 90 6.90 9.44 25.36
CA GLN A 90 6.89 10.62 24.49
C GLN A 90 8.28 11.22 24.34
N ALA A 91 9.01 11.44 25.44
CA ALA A 91 10.38 11.95 25.39
C ALA A 91 11.31 11.01 24.61
N ARG A 92 11.18 9.70 24.83
CA ARG A 92 11.92 8.68 24.09
C ARG A 92 11.61 8.72 22.60
N PHE A 93 10.34 8.77 22.22
CA PHE A 93 9.92 8.87 20.83
C PHE A 93 10.47 10.13 20.16
N SER A 94 10.34 11.29 20.82
CA SER A 94 10.88 12.56 20.34
C SER A 94 12.40 12.50 20.14
N GLY A 95 13.13 11.86 21.07
CA GLY A 95 14.56 11.61 20.95
C GLY A 95 14.92 10.74 19.76
N LEU A 96 14.20 9.64 19.55
CA LEU A 96 14.40 8.75 18.40
C LEU A 96 14.13 9.48 17.08
N MET A 97 13.04 10.25 16.98
CA MET A 97 12.68 10.99 15.77
C MET A 97 13.70 12.08 15.41
N ARG A 98 14.38 12.66 16.39
CA ARG A 98 15.43 13.69 16.19
C ARG A 98 16.82 13.12 15.96
N ASP A 99 17.03 11.83 16.19
CA ASP A 99 18.32 11.17 16.01
C ASP A 99 18.81 11.30 14.55
N LYS A 100 20.11 11.56 14.34
CA LYS A 100 20.70 11.70 13.00
C LYS A 100 20.45 10.48 12.11
N ARG A 101 20.30 9.29 12.69
CA ARG A 101 19.99 8.04 11.99
C ARG A 101 18.64 8.12 11.27
N MET A 102 17.66 8.84 11.82
CA MET A 102 16.36 9.00 11.19
C MET A 102 16.40 9.72 9.83
N ARG A 103 17.49 10.42 9.48
CA ARG A 103 17.67 10.99 8.13
C ARG A 103 17.69 9.95 7.00
N LYS A 104 17.92 8.68 7.32
CA LYS A 104 17.90 7.56 6.37
C LYS A 104 16.64 6.71 6.46
N HIS A 105 15.69 7.08 7.32
CA HIS A 105 14.48 6.32 7.60
C HIS A 105 13.25 7.23 7.53
N ALA A 106 12.08 6.61 7.41
CA ALA A 106 10.79 7.25 7.56
C ALA A 106 9.89 6.34 8.39
N LEU A 107 8.96 6.93 9.13
CA LEU A 107 8.00 6.20 9.94
C LEU A 107 6.60 6.43 9.38
N VAL A 108 5.88 5.34 9.11
CA VAL A 108 4.46 5.34 8.78
C VAL A 108 3.77 4.44 9.77
N THR A 109 2.75 4.95 10.45
CA THR A 109 1.97 4.21 11.45
C THR A 109 0.52 4.14 10.99
N VAL A 110 -0.05 2.93 10.99
CA VAL A 110 -1.45 2.67 10.61
C VAL A 110 -2.24 2.31 11.86
N PHE A 111 -3.38 2.96 12.06
CA PHE A 111 -4.29 2.71 13.19
C PHE A 111 -5.62 2.17 12.68
N GLU A 112 -5.83 0.87 12.84
CA GLU A 112 -7.08 0.17 12.53
C GLU A 112 -7.75 -0.33 13.82
N GLY A 113 -9.05 -0.60 13.77
CA GLY A 113 -9.77 -1.21 14.89
C GLY A 113 -11.24 -0.80 14.96
N ASN A 114 -11.94 -1.35 15.96
CA ASN A 114 -13.38 -1.14 16.15
C ASN A 114 -13.74 0.34 16.31
N ASP A 115 -15.01 0.65 16.03
CA ASP A 115 -15.58 1.96 16.34
C ASP A 115 -15.49 2.25 17.84
N ALA A 116 -15.27 3.51 18.18
CA ALA A 116 -15.06 3.98 19.56
C ALA A 116 -13.88 3.35 20.33
N ALA A 117 -13.00 2.56 19.70
CA ALA A 117 -11.82 1.94 20.35
C ALA A 117 -10.71 2.93 20.80
N GLY A 118 -10.93 4.24 20.72
CA GLY A 118 -9.96 5.24 21.21
C GLY A 118 -8.79 5.57 20.27
N LYS A 119 -8.83 5.11 19.00
CA LYS A 119 -7.76 5.34 17.99
C LYS A 119 -7.33 6.82 17.89
N GLY A 120 -8.29 7.73 17.85
CA GLY A 120 -8.01 9.17 17.77
C GLY A 120 -7.29 9.73 19.00
N GLY A 121 -7.58 9.19 20.19
CA GLY A 121 -6.87 9.55 21.43
C GLY A 121 -5.41 9.09 21.39
N ALA A 122 -5.18 7.84 20.98
CA ALA A 122 -3.84 7.29 20.82
C ALA A 122 -3.00 8.11 19.82
N ILE A 123 -3.55 8.44 18.65
CA ILE A 123 -2.89 9.28 17.64
C ILE A 123 -2.51 10.64 18.23
N ARG A 124 -3.42 11.29 18.96
CA ARG A 124 -3.15 12.60 19.58
C ARG A 124 -2.00 12.54 20.59
N ARG A 125 -1.85 11.44 21.33
CA ARG A 125 -0.74 11.26 22.29
C ARG A 125 0.59 11.06 21.59
N VAL A 126 0.62 10.29 20.50
CA VAL A 126 1.83 10.15 19.67
C VAL A 126 2.20 11.48 19.00
N ALA A 127 1.22 12.21 18.48
CA ALA A 127 1.44 13.50 17.81
C ALA A 127 1.88 14.63 18.77
N ALA A 128 1.60 14.49 20.06
CA ALA A 128 2.01 15.43 21.10
C ALA A 128 3.43 15.18 21.64
N ALA A 129 4.09 14.10 21.21
CA ALA A 129 5.44 13.74 21.61
C ALA A 129 6.51 14.66 21.00
#